data_AF-X0WH27-F1
#
_entry.id   AF-X0WH27-F1
#
_cell.length_a   1.000
_cell.length_b   1.000
_cell.length_c   1.000
_cell.angle_alpha   90.00
_cell.angle_beta   90.00
_cell.angle_gamma   90.00
#
_symmetry.space_group_name_H-M   'P 1'
#
loop_
_entity.id
_entity.type
_entity.pdbx_description
1 polymer ?
#
loop_
_entity_poly.entity_id
_entity_poly.type
_entity_poly.pdbx_seq_one_letter_code
_entity_poly.pdbx_strand_id
1 'polypeptide(L)'
;TSRDPMQAEIVGIAISPQPYEGYYVPVGHDYLGAPCQLACGEVLEALRGLIESTPPQIIGQNLKYDLIILHRYGLHPTGICFDTMLASHLVQPEERRHNLEKIASSYLNYEMLSYAEVAGKDGSIAAVPIERSTFYAAEDAEIVFRLKAPLEKAMDKAQATKLFQEVELPLVSVLARMERNGILLDKEILAIQGEQIGKELVAIEEDLYEIAGERFNPSSPKQVAEVLFDHLGLSVIERTKTGPSTSARVLARLAAEHPLP
;
A
#
# COMPACT_ATOMS: atom_id res chain seq x y z
N THR A 1 3.59 7.39 12.33
CA THR A 1 2.55 8.44 12.23
C THR A 1 1.93 8.57 10.84
N SER A 2 2.58 8.12 9.75
CA SER A 2 2.04 8.20 8.38
C SER A 2 2.02 6.81 7.74
N ARG A 3 1.28 6.63 6.64
CA ARG A 3 1.40 5.45 5.75
C ARG A 3 2.56 5.60 4.74
N ASP A 4 3.06 6.82 4.57
CA ASP A 4 4.25 7.09 3.78
C ASP A 4 5.51 6.92 4.67
N PRO A 5 6.32 5.87 4.45
CA PRO A 5 7.50 5.63 5.28
C PRO A 5 8.58 6.71 5.14
N MET A 6 8.55 7.53 4.09
CA MET A 6 9.47 8.67 3.92
C MET A 6 9.11 9.86 4.81
N GLN A 7 7.87 9.93 5.29
CA GLN A 7 7.37 11.01 6.16
C GLN A 7 6.99 10.52 7.56
N ALA A 8 6.83 9.21 7.77
CA ALA A 8 6.39 8.65 9.04
C ALA A 8 7.41 8.84 10.18
N GLU A 9 6.94 9.15 11.37
CA GLU A 9 7.72 9.10 12.60
C GLU A 9 7.37 7.84 13.40
N ILE A 10 8.36 7.30 14.11
CA ILE A 10 8.20 6.14 14.99
C ILE A 10 7.44 6.59 16.25
N VAL A 11 6.33 5.92 16.53
CA VAL A 11 5.53 6.14 17.75
C VAL A 11 5.85 5.09 18.82
N GLY A 12 6.21 3.88 18.39
CA GLY A 12 6.71 2.82 19.24
C GLY A 12 7.17 1.63 18.41
N ILE A 13 7.83 0.69 19.08
CA ILE A 13 8.43 -0.49 18.46
C ILE A 13 7.86 -1.72 19.17
N ALA A 14 7.32 -2.66 18.41
CA ALA A 14 6.87 -3.94 18.93
C ALA A 14 7.85 -5.06 18.62
N ILE A 15 8.05 -5.96 19.58
CA ILE A 15 8.96 -7.11 19.46
C ILE A 15 8.29 -8.32 20.09
N SER A 16 8.36 -9.46 19.41
CA SER A 16 7.90 -10.75 19.92
C SER A 16 9.04 -11.76 19.87
N PRO A 17 9.61 -12.16 21.03
CA PRO A 17 10.70 -13.14 21.06
C PRO A 17 10.20 -14.59 20.86
N GLN A 18 8.92 -14.86 21.14
CA GLN A 18 8.33 -16.20 21.06
C GLN A 18 6.80 -16.14 20.92
N PRO A 19 6.13 -17.24 20.54
CA PRO A 19 4.68 -17.27 20.44
C PRO A 19 4.01 -16.90 21.76
N TYR A 20 2.90 -16.17 21.66
CA TYR A 20 2.04 -15.69 22.74
C TYR A 20 2.69 -14.65 23.66
N GLU A 21 3.82 -14.06 23.26
CA GLU A 21 4.53 -13.05 24.03
C GLU A 21 4.98 -11.90 23.13
N GLY A 22 4.43 -10.70 23.35
CA GLY A 22 4.79 -9.49 22.63
C GLY A 22 5.01 -8.32 23.58
N TYR A 23 5.98 -7.48 23.24
CA TYR A 23 6.33 -6.27 23.97
C TYR A 23 6.16 -5.06 23.07
N TYR A 24 5.79 -3.93 23.66
CA TYR A 24 5.71 -2.64 22.98
C TYR A 24 6.53 -1.60 23.75
N VAL A 25 7.41 -0.90 23.04
CA VAL A 25 8.21 0.20 23.57
C VAL A 25 7.68 1.51 22.98
N PRO A 26 6.87 2.28 23.73
CA PRO A 26 6.35 3.57 23.28
C PRO A 26 7.45 4.65 23.34
N VAL A 27 7.54 5.47 22.29
CA VAL A 27 8.57 6.54 22.14
C VAL A 27 8.03 7.85 21.59
N GLY A 28 6.75 7.91 21.18
CA GLY A 28 6.19 9.04 20.45
C GLY A 28 4.68 9.19 20.57
N HIS A 29 4.06 8.73 21.66
CA HIS A 29 2.67 9.04 21.97
C HIS A 29 2.53 10.48 22.51
N ASP A 30 1.53 11.21 22.01
CA ASP A 30 1.35 12.66 22.24
C ASP A 30 -0.04 13.06 22.72
N TYR A 31 -0.87 12.09 23.15
CA TYR A 31 -2.19 12.37 23.71
C TYR A 31 -2.10 13.11 25.06
N LEU A 32 -3.18 13.81 25.41
CA LEU A 32 -3.28 14.55 26.67
C LEU A 32 -3.12 13.59 27.86
N GLY A 33 -2.09 13.82 28.68
CA GLY A 33 -1.78 12.98 29.84
C GLY A 33 -0.95 11.74 29.52
N ALA A 34 -0.37 11.64 28.31
CA ALA A 34 0.58 10.58 27.99
C ALA A 34 1.72 10.54 29.03
N PRO A 35 2.06 9.35 29.57
CA PRO A 35 3.14 9.22 30.53
C PRO A 35 4.49 9.50 29.86
N CYS A 36 5.52 9.72 30.68
CA CYS A 36 6.89 9.83 30.20
C CYS A 36 7.30 8.55 29.46
N GLN A 37 7.93 8.73 28.30
CA GLN A 37 8.37 7.67 27.40
C GLN A 37 9.90 7.77 27.20
N LEU A 38 10.52 6.66 26.79
CA LEU A 38 11.93 6.66 26.42
C LEU A 38 12.14 7.49 25.15
N ALA A 39 13.30 8.11 25.02
CA ALA A 39 13.63 8.80 23.78
C ALA A 39 13.80 7.78 22.64
N CYS A 40 13.20 8.06 21.48
CA CYS A 40 13.26 7.16 20.32
C CYS A 40 14.71 6.75 19.95
N GLY A 41 15.65 7.70 19.99
CA GLY A 41 17.06 7.43 19.72
C GLY A 41 17.69 6.44 20.72
N GLU A 42 17.38 6.53 22.01
CA GLU A 42 17.91 5.62 23.03
C GLU A 42 17.41 4.19 22.80
N VAL A 43 16.12 4.04 22.46
CA VAL A 43 15.52 2.73 22.17
C VAL A 43 16.14 2.13 20.91
N LEU A 44 16.29 2.92 19.85
CA LEU A 44 16.89 2.44 18.60
C LEU A 44 18.35 2.03 18.76
N GLU A 45 19.15 2.80 19.52
CA GLU A 45 20.54 2.42 19.81
C GLU A 45 20.61 1.12 20.63
N ALA A 46 19.72 0.94 21.61
CA ALA A 46 19.64 -0.31 22.38
C ALA A 46 19.27 -1.52 21.50
N LEU A 47 18.45 -1.31 20.45
CA LEU A 47 18.03 -2.34 19.52
C LEU A 47 18.99 -2.53 18.33
N ARG A 48 19.96 -1.64 18.12
CA ARG A 48 20.86 -1.65 16.96
C ARG A 48 21.53 -3.00 16.75
N GLY A 49 22.05 -3.61 17.83
CA GLY A 49 22.72 -4.90 17.76
C GLY A 49 21.82 -6.04 17.24
N LEU A 50 20.51 -5.98 17.50
CA LEU A 50 19.53 -6.91 16.97
C LEU A 50 19.15 -6.58 15.52
N ILE A 51 18.98 -5.30 15.22
CA ILE A 51 18.54 -4.82 13.90
C ILE A 51 19.63 -5.04 12.84
N GLU A 52 20.88 -4.85 13.20
CA GLU A 52 22.06 -4.97 12.33
C GLU A 52 22.80 -6.32 12.55
N SER A 53 22.13 -7.31 13.15
CA SER A 53 22.74 -8.58 13.50
C SER A 53 23.12 -9.41 12.26
N THR A 54 24.15 -10.24 12.42
CA THR A 54 24.49 -11.33 11.51
C THR A 54 24.78 -12.60 12.34
N PRO A 55 24.13 -13.75 12.09
CA PRO A 55 23.17 -14.01 11.02
C PRO A 55 21.85 -13.23 11.18
N PRO A 56 21.04 -13.11 10.10
CA PRO A 56 19.77 -12.41 10.13
C PRO A 56 18.73 -13.08 11.05
N GLN A 57 18.02 -12.27 11.84
CA GLN A 57 17.06 -12.73 12.85
C GLN A 57 15.69 -12.01 12.81
N ILE A 58 15.53 -11.02 11.95
CA ILE A 58 14.32 -10.19 11.85
C ILE A 58 13.30 -10.88 10.96
N ILE A 59 12.12 -11.07 11.52
CA ILE A 59 10.92 -11.48 10.80
C ILE A 59 9.88 -10.36 10.91
N GLY A 60 9.04 -10.20 9.89
CA GLY A 60 8.05 -9.14 9.86
C GLY A 60 7.01 -9.35 8.79
N GLN A 61 6.15 -8.35 8.64
CA GLN A 61 5.15 -8.23 7.59
C GLN A 61 5.42 -6.95 6.82
N ASN A 62 5.65 -7.03 5.51
CA ASN A 62 5.94 -5.86 4.67
C ASN A 62 7.15 -5.04 5.18
N LEU A 63 8.25 -5.74 5.46
CA LEU A 63 9.46 -5.19 6.08
C LEU A 63 10.09 -4.04 5.29
N LYS A 64 9.80 -3.91 3.98
CA LYS A 64 10.21 -2.76 3.18
C LYS A 64 9.85 -1.43 3.86
N TYR A 65 8.65 -1.34 4.43
CA TYR A 65 8.18 -0.15 5.13
C TYR A 65 9.05 0.15 6.36
N ASP A 66 9.28 -0.85 7.22
CA ASP A 66 10.11 -0.72 8.41
C ASP A 66 11.57 -0.40 8.07
N LEU A 67 12.13 -1.01 7.03
CA LEU A 67 13.47 -0.73 6.54
C LEU A 67 13.66 0.74 6.16
N ILE A 68 12.70 1.32 5.45
CA ILE A 68 12.77 2.73 5.04
C ILE A 68 12.79 3.63 6.27
N ILE A 69 11.94 3.35 7.25
CA ILE A 69 11.90 4.08 8.51
C ILE A 69 13.23 3.93 9.25
N LEU A 70 13.67 2.70 9.53
CA LEU A 70 14.92 2.44 10.27
C LEU A 70 16.13 3.12 9.64
N HIS A 71 16.21 3.13 8.31
CA HIS A 71 17.24 3.85 7.58
C HIS A 71 17.19 5.36 7.75
N ARG A 72 16.00 5.98 7.87
CA ARG A 72 15.87 7.41 8.15
C ARG A 72 16.36 7.77 9.55
N TYR A 73 16.34 6.81 10.48
CA TYR A 73 16.91 6.95 11.82
C TYR A 73 18.37 6.47 11.92
N GLY A 74 19.05 6.22 10.79
CA GLY A 74 20.49 5.88 10.79
C GLY A 74 20.81 4.43 11.18
N LEU A 75 19.85 3.52 11.07
CA LEU A 75 20.08 2.09 11.19
C LEU A 75 20.22 1.45 9.80
N HIS A 76 20.93 0.33 9.74
CA HIS A 76 21.20 -0.42 8.52
C HIS A 76 20.82 -1.88 8.70
N PRO A 77 19.52 -2.21 8.66
CA PRO A 77 19.09 -3.56 8.94
C PRO A 77 19.63 -4.53 7.88
N THR A 78 20.53 -5.42 8.30
CA THR A 78 21.07 -6.52 7.48
C THR A 78 20.37 -7.84 7.79
N GLY A 79 19.48 -7.82 8.78
CA GLY A 79 19.04 -8.99 9.51
C GLY A 79 17.72 -9.63 9.05
N ILE A 80 17.19 -9.32 7.86
CA ILE A 80 15.87 -9.86 7.47
C ILE A 80 15.99 -11.33 7.06
N CYS A 81 15.23 -12.21 7.72
CA CYS A 81 15.16 -13.63 7.40
C CYS A 81 13.76 -14.10 6.97
N PHE A 82 12.70 -13.30 7.19
CA PHE A 82 11.34 -13.68 6.79
C PHE A 82 10.40 -12.47 6.63
N ASP A 83 9.61 -12.45 5.56
CA ASP A 83 8.49 -11.53 5.37
C ASP A 83 7.20 -12.33 5.10
N THR A 84 6.22 -12.23 6.00
CA THR A 84 4.97 -12.98 5.92
C THR A 84 4.11 -12.58 4.71
N MET A 85 4.20 -11.33 4.25
CA MET A 85 3.45 -10.86 3.08
C MET A 85 3.96 -11.54 1.81
N LEU A 86 5.28 -11.57 1.64
CA LEU A 86 5.92 -12.22 0.48
C LEU A 86 5.70 -13.73 0.51
N ALA A 87 5.85 -14.36 1.68
CA ALA A 87 5.60 -15.78 1.81
C ALA A 87 4.15 -16.13 1.45
N SER A 88 3.17 -15.35 1.93
CA SER A 88 1.76 -15.55 1.57
C SER A 88 1.51 -15.35 0.08
N HIS A 89 2.13 -14.34 -0.54
CA HIS A 89 1.98 -14.07 -1.97
C HIS A 89 2.48 -15.21 -2.85
N LEU A 90 3.63 -15.79 -2.51
CA LEU A 90 4.17 -16.92 -3.26
C LEU A 90 3.35 -18.20 -3.11
N VAL A 91 2.70 -18.39 -1.96
CA VAL A 91 1.86 -19.58 -1.72
C VAL A 91 0.51 -19.47 -2.42
N GLN A 92 -0.08 -18.26 -2.49
CA GLN A 92 -1.41 -18.02 -3.07
C GLN A 92 -1.40 -16.76 -3.94
N PRO A 93 -0.75 -16.77 -5.12
CA PRO A 93 -0.62 -15.58 -5.97
C PRO A 93 -1.95 -15.06 -6.52
N GLU A 94 -3.00 -15.89 -6.53
CA GLU A 94 -4.36 -15.51 -6.91
C GLU A 94 -5.12 -14.72 -5.84
N GLU A 95 -4.71 -14.82 -4.58
CA GLU A 95 -5.28 -14.01 -3.50
C GLU A 95 -4.84 -12.56 -3.68
N ARG A 96 -5.78 -11.63 -3.55
CA ARG A 96 -5.50 -10.20 -3.75
C ARG A 96 -5.05 -9.52 -2.46
N ARG A 97 -5.34 -10.12 -1.30
CA ARG A 97 -5.09 -9.54 0.01
C ARG A 97 -4.07 -10.36 0.80
N HIS A 98 -2.87 -9.83 0.93
CA HIS A 98 -1.79 -10.39 1.77
C HIS A 98 -1.50 -9.51 2.98
N ASN A 99 -2.52 -8.84 3.53
CA ASN A 99 -2.36 -8.12 4.80
C ASN A 99 -2.36 -9.10 5.98
N LEU A 100 -1.82 -8.67 7.13
CA LEU A 100 -1.58 -9.55 8.27
C LEU A 100 -2.89 -10.17 8.79
N GLU A 101 -3.96 -9.37 8.92
CA GLU A 101 -5.30 -9.83 9.33
C GLU A 101 -5.82 -11.00 8.48
N LYS A 102 -5.70 -10.88 7.14
CA LYS A 102 -6.14 -11.92 6.21
C LYS A 102 -5.29 -13.19 6.33
N ILE A 103 -3.97 -13.03 6.49
CA ILE A 103 -3.06 -14.17 6.66
C ILE A 103 -3.33 -14.88 8.00
N ALA A 104 -3.49 -14.11 9.08
CA ALA A 104 -3.77 -14.63 10.42
C ALA A 104 -5.07 -15.41 10.47
N SER A 105 -6.17 -14.86 9.94
CA SER A 105 -7.45 -15.56 9.87
C SER A 105 -7.36 -16.86 9.05
N SER A 106 -6.60 -16.87 7.95
CA SER A 106 -6.53 -18.02 7.04
C SER A 106 -5.65 -19.16 7.58
N TYR A 107 -4.56 -18.84 8.27
CA TYR A 107 -3.59 -19.85 8.75
C TYR A 107 -3.75 -20.20 10.23
N LEU A 108 -4.20 -19.26 11.05
CA LEU A 108 -4.30 -19.41 12.51
C LEU A 108 -5.74 -19.44 13.02
N ASN A 109 -6.74 -19.19 12.15
CA ASN A 109 -8.14 -18.97 12.54
C ASN A 109 -8.24 -17.93 13.67
N TYR A 110 -7.46 -16.85 13.52
CA TYR A 110 -7.32 -15.79 14.51
C TYR A 110 -7.79 -14.46 13.91
N GLU A 111 -8.68 -13.77 14.62
CA GLU A 111 -9.17 -12.44 14.27
C GLU A 111 -8.34 -11.41 15.04
N MET A 112 -7.63 -10.57 14.30
CA MET A 112 -6.76 -9.53 14.85
C MET A 112 -7.52 -8.23 15.07
N LEU A 113 -7.01 -7.40 15.96
CA LEU A 113 -7.49 -6.04 16.17
C LEU A 113 -7.06 -5.15 14.99
N SER A 114 -8.01 -4.55 14.30
CA SER A 114 -7.70 -3.72 13.14
C SER A 114 -7.21 -2.32 13.53
N TYR A 115 -6.41 -1.71 12.65
CA TYR A 115 -5.97 -0.31 12.82
C TYR A 115 -7.18 0.64 13.00
N ALA A 116 -8.26 0.40 12.26
CA ALA A 116 -9.46 1.23 12.32
C ALA A 116 -10.17 1.13 13.67
N GLU A 117 -10.14 -0.03 14.33
CA GLU A 117 -10.66 -0.17 15.68
C GLU A 117 -9.82 0.61 16.68
N VAL A 118 -8.49 0.60 16.53
CA VAL A 118 -7.53 1.23 17.45
C VAL A 118 -7.51 2.75 17.34
N ALA A 119 -7.27 3.25 16.12
CA ALA A 119 -7.02 4.67 15.86
C ALA A 119 -8.13 5.34 15.04
N GLY A 120 -9.14 4.59 14.57
CA GLY A 120 -10.08 5.09 13.57
C GLY A 120 -9.51 5.05 12.15
N LYS A 121 -10.34 5.40 11.16
CA LYS A 121 -9.98 5.29 9.74
C LYS A 121 -8.75 6.12 9.35
N ASP A 122 -8.65 7.32 9.93
CA ASP A 122 -7.63 8.33 9.59
C ASP A 122 -6.93 8.90 10.85
N GLY A 123 -7.13 8.28 12.02
CA GLY A 123 -6.49 8.75 13.25
C GLY A 123 -5.04 8.31 13.35
N SER A 124 -4.25 9.09 14.10
CA SER A 124 -2.84 8.81 14.35
C SER A 124 -2.68 7.89 15.55
N ILE A 125 -1.83 6.87 15.42
CA ILE A 125 -1.46 5.99 16.52
C ILE A 125 -0.79 6.73 17.69
N ALA A 126 -0.16 7.89 17.45
CA ALA A 126 0.43 8.73 18.51
C ALA A 126 -0.61 9.26 19.50
N ALA A 127 -1.83 9.52 19.02
CA ALA A 127 -2.94 10.03 19.82
C ALA A 127 -3.71 8.92 20.57
N VAL A 128 -3.32 7.65 20.39
CA VAL A 128 -3.97 6.50 21.03
C VAL A 128 -3.32 6.23 22.40
N PRO A 129 -4.09 5.87 23.44
CA PRO A 129 -3.54 5.44 24.73
C PRO A 129 -2.54 4.30 24.58
N ILE A 130 -1.44 4.36 25.34
CA ILE A 130 -0.32 3.40 25.22
C ILE A 130 -0.78 1.98 25.47
N GLU A 131 -1.69 1.73 26.41
CA GLU A 131 -2.18 0.39 26.73
C GLU A 131 -2.89 -0.24 25.52
N ARG A 132 -3.63 0.57 24.77
CA ARG A 132 -4.34 0.11 23.57
C ARG A 132 -3.38 -0.13 22.41
N SER A 133 -2.42 0.76 22.21
CA SER A 133 -1.37 0.59 21.19
C SER A 133 -0.43 -0.56 21.52
N THR A 134 -0.20 -0.83 22.81
CA THR A 134 0.57 -1.99 23.28
C THR A 134 -0.07 -3.27 22.78
N PHE A 135 -1.37 -3.48 23.03
CA PHE A 135 -2.05 -4.69 22.59
C PHE A 135 -1.98 -4.84 21.07
N TYR A 136 -2.36 -3.80 20.32
CA TYR A 136 -2.35 -3.81 18.85
C TYR A 136 -0.97 -4.13 18.26
N ALA A 137 0.07 -3.41 18.67
CA ALA A 137 1.39 -3.56 18.09
C ALA A 137 2.07 -4.87 18.54
N ALA A 138 1.86 -5.29 19.80
CA ALA A 138 2.38 -6.57 20.29
C ALA A 138 1.70 -7.75 19.60
N GLU A 139 0.39 -7.67 19.33
CA GLU A 139 -0.35 -8.67 18.56
C GLU A 139 0.22 -8.80 17.15
N ASP A 140 0.46 -7.70 16.43
CA ASP A 140 1.09 -7.73 15.10
C ASP A 140 2.42 -8.50 15.10
N ALA A 141 3.33 -8.17 16.04
CA ALA A 141 4.63 -8.83 16.15
C ALA A 141 4.52 -10.33 16.52
N GLU A 142 3.62 -10.66 17.43
CA GLU A 142 3.36 -12.03 17.89
C GLU A 142 2.79 -12.90 16.78
N ILE A 143 1.80 -12.38 16.04
CA ILE A 143 1.14 -13.09 14.95
C ILE A 143 2.12 -13.38 13.81
N VAL A 144 3.01 -12.44 13.47
CA VAL A 144 4.10 -12.70 12.51
C VAL A 144 4.94 -13.90 12.95
N PHE A 145 5.28 -14.00 14.24
CA PHE A 145 6.08 -15.11 14.76
C PHE A 145 5.34 -16.44 14.58
N ARG A 146 4.05 -16.51 14.95
CA ARG A 146 3.22 -17.72 14.77
C ARG A 146 3.00 -18.10 13.31
N LEU A 147 2.98 -17.13 12.41
CA LEU A 147 2.76 -17.35 10.98
C LEU A 147 3.97 -17.92 10.25
N LYS A 148 5.19 -17.72 10.76
CA LYS A 148 6.42 -18.17 10.10
C LYS A 148 6.40 -19.67 9.74
N ALA A 149 6.26 -20.54 10.74
CA ALA A 149 6.30 -21.98 10.55
C ALA A 149 5.22 -22.54 9.58
N PRO A 150 3.93 -22.17 9.70
CA PRO A 150 2.92 -22.65 8.75
C PRO A 150 3.12 -22.11 7.33
N LEU A 151 3.62 -20.88 7.17
CA LEU A 151 3.95 -20.32 5.86
C LEU A 151 5.18 -20.99 5.23
N GLU A 152 6.23 -21.27 5.99
CA GLU A 152 7.39 -22.04 5.52
C GLU A 152 6.96 -23.41 4.98
N LYS A 153 6.14 -24.13 5.75
CA LYS A 153 5.59 -25.42 5.32
C LYS A 153 4.74 -25.30 4.05
N ALA A 154 4.00 -24.20 3.89
CA ALA A 154 3.18 -23.98 2.71
C ALA A 154 4.03 -23.60 1.49
N MET A 155 5.08 -22.80 1.66
CA MET A 155 6.06 -22.46 0.61
C MET A 155 6.80 -23.71 0.13
N ASP A 156 7.20 -24.60 1.04
CA ASP A 156 7.86 -25.86 0.68
C ASP A 156 6.96 -26.73 -0.21
N LYS A 157 5.66 -26.82 0.13
CA LYS A 157 4.67 -27.54 -0.69
C LYS A 157 4.46 -26.89 -2.05
N ALA A 158 4.51 -25.56 -2.12
CA ALA A 158 4.42 -24.79 -3.35
C ALA A 158 5.75 -24.76 -4.14
N GLN A 159 6.83 -25.36 -3.61
CA GLN A 159 8.19 -25.29 -4.15
C GLN A 159 8.70 -23.85 -4.34
N ALA A 160 8.23 -22.93 -3.51
CA ALA A 160 8.52 -21.50 -3.62
C ALA A 160 9.71 -21.05 -2.73
N THR A 161 10.22 -21.92 -1.85
CA THR A 161 11.25 -21.58 -0.86
C THR A 161 12.53 -21.00 -1.49
N LYS A 162 12.98 -21.57 -2.61
CA LYS A 162 14.16 -21.05 -3.31
C LYS A 162 13.92 -19.65 -3.90
N LEU A 163 12.77 -19.44 -4.53
CA LEU A 163 12.37 -18.13 -5.08
C LEU A 163 12.27 -17.08 -3.96
N PHE A 164 11.65 -17.46 -2.83
CA PHE A 164 11.55 -16.62 -1.66
C PHE A 164 12.92 -16.17 -1.15
N GLN A 165 13.84 -17.12 -0.94
CA GLN A 165 15.15 -16.86 -0.31
C GLN A 165 16.14 -16.17 -1.24
N GLU A 166 16.19 -16.55 -2.52
CA GLU A 166 17.22 -16.08 -3.45
C GLU A 166 16.80 -14.83 -4.24
N VAL A 167 15.49 -14.54 -4.33
CA VAL A 167 14.97 -13.43 -5.15
C VAL A 167 14.13 -12.48 -4.32
N GLU A 168 13.01 -12.94 -3.75
CA GLU A 168 12.02 -12.04 -3.14
C GLU A 168 12.57 -11.34 -1.89
N LEU A 169 13.19 -12.08 -0.97
CA LEU A 169 13.69 -11.53 0.28
C LEU A 169 14.86 -10.55 0.07
N PRO A 170 15.89 -10.84 -0.77
CA PRO A 170 16.92 -9.87 -1.11
C PRO A 170 16.40 -8.61 -1.81
N LEU A 171 15.32 -8.74 -2.60
CA LEU A 171 14.71 -7.63 -3.34
C LEU A 171 14.09 -6.58 -2.41
N VAL A 172 13.63 -6.95 -1.21
CA VAL A 172 13.06 -6.01 -0.22
C VAL A 172 13.99 -4.83 0.06
N SER A 173 15.28 -5.11 0.30
CA SER A 173 16.28 -4.07 0.58
C SER A 173 16.57 -3.20 -0.63
N VAL A 174 16.52 -3.78 -1.83
CA VAL A 174 16.70 -3.05 -3.10
C VAL A 174 15.54 -2.09 -3.32
N LEU A 175 14.29 -2.55 -3.14
CA LEU A 175 13.08 -1.73 -3.28
C LEU A 175 13.06 -0.61 -2.25
N ALA A 176 13.39 -0.90 -0.99
CA ALA A 176 13.50 0.12 0.05
C ALA A 176 14.52 1.21 -0.33
N ARG A 177 15.67 0.84 -0.90
CA ARG A 177 16.66 1.80 -1.40
C ARG A 177 16.16 2.60 -2.60
N MET A 178 15.50 1.95 -3.57
CA MET A 178 14.93 2.62 -4.75
C MET A 178 13.88 3.65 -4.34
N GLU A 179 12.97 3.30 -3.44
CA GLU A 179 11.93 4.20 -2.92
C GLU A 179 12.52 5.40 -2.19
N ARG A 180 13.54 5.16 -1.35
CA ARG A 180 14.25 6.24 -0.65
C ARG A 180 14.98 7.20 -1.59
N ASN A 181 15.55 6.68 -2.67
CA ASN A 181 16.26 7.50 -3.65
C ASN A 181 15.28 8.40 -4.44
N GLY A 182 14.10 7.88 -4.75
CA GLY A 182 13.11 8.58 -5.56
C GLY A 182 13.58 8.84 -6.99
N ILE A 183 12.87 9.73 -7.67
CA ILE A 183 13.17 10.17 -9.03
C ILE A 183 13.15 11.71 -9.04
N LEU A 184 14.16 12.32 -9.64
CA LEU A 184 14.21 13.77 -9.81
C LEU A 184 13.24 14.19 -10.93
N LEU A 185 12.40 15.18 -10.65
CA LEU A 185 11.43 15.71 -11.60
C LEU A 185 11.69 17.19 -11.86
N ASP A 186 11.67 17.58 -13.13
CA ASP A 186 11.64 18.98 -13.55
C ASP A 186 10.20 19.49 -13.49
N LYS A 187 9.91 20.29 -12.47
CA LYS A 187 8.56 20.82 -12.24
C LYS A 187 8.15 21.87 -13.26
N GLU A 188 9.11 22.59 -13.84
CA GLU A 188 8.82 23.66 -14.81
C GLU A 188 8.38 23.06 -16.15
N ILE A 189 9.11 22.04 -16.63
CA ILE A 189 8.72 21.31 -17.84
C ILE A 189 7.35 20.65 -17.67
N LEU A 190 7.10 20.01 -16.52
CA LEU A 190 5.81 19.39 -16.23
C LEU A 190 4.68 20.43 -16.20
N ALA A 191 4.92 21.64 -15.69
CA ALA A 191 3.94 22.71 -15.70
C ALA A 191 3.64 23.21 -17.12
N ILE A 192 4.68 23.38 -17.96
CA ILE A 192 4.52 23.78 -19.37
C ILE A 192 3.72 22.73 -20.15
N GLN A 193 4.02 21.45 -19.96
CA GLN A 193 3.26 20.36 -20.56
C GLN A 193 1.80 20.35 -20.08
N GLY A 194 1.58 20.59 -18.79
CA GLY A 194 0.24 20.71 -18.22
C GLY A 194 -0.57 21.85 -18.85
N GLU A 195 0.05 23.00 -19.07
CA GLU A 195 -0.60 24.14 -19.74
C GLU A 195 -0.95 23.82 -21.20
N GLN A 196 -0.03 23.16 -21.92
CA GLN A 196 -0.26 22.79 -23.32
C GLN A 196 -1.42 21.79 -23.46
N ILE A 197 -1.42 20.73 -22.64
CA ILE A 197 -2.52 19.74 -22.60
C ILE A 197 -3.83 20.43 -22.22
N GLY A 198 -3.79 21.38 -21.27
CA GLY A 198 -4.97 22.16 -20.90
C GLY A 198 -5.57 22.96 -22.06
N LYS A 199 -4.72 23.59 -22.90
CA LYS A 199 -5.18 24.31 -24.10
C LYS A 199 -5.78 23.36 -25.14
N GLU A 200 -5.16 22.21 -25.36
CA GLU A 200 -5.66 21.18 -26.28
C GLU A 200 -7.01 20.61 -25.82
N LEU A 201 -7.19 20.38 -24.51
CA LEU A 201 -8.46 19.92 -23.96
C LEU A 201 -9.59 20.91 -24.20
N VAL A 202 -9.35 22.21 -24.01
CA VAL A 202 -10.36 23.25 -24.27
C VAL A 202 -10.75 23.29 -25.74
N ALA A 203 -9.78 23.16 -26.65
CA ALA A 203 -10.07 23.12 -28.09
C ALA A 203 -10.91 21.89 -28.45
N ILE A 204 -10.52 20.70 -27.98
CA ILE A 204 -11.26 19.45 -28.20
C ILE A 204 -12.67 19.53 -27.61
N GLU A 205 -12.84 20.15 -26.44
CA GLU A 205 -14.13 20.28 -25.79
C GLU A 205 -15.09 21.18 -26.58
N GLU A 206 -14.60 22.29 -27.14
CA GLU A 206 -15.39 23.14 -28.04
C GLU A 206 -15.72 22.42 -29.36
N ASP A 207 -14.78 21.66 -29.94
CA ASP A 207 -15.03 20.83 -31.13
C ASP A 207 -16.11 19.77 -30.85
N LEU A 208 -16.07 19.13 -29.67
CA LEU A 208 -17.09 18.18 -29.23
C LEU A 208 -18.48 18.83 -29.16
N TYR A 209 -18.57 20.05 -28.63
CA TYR A 209 -19.84 20.78 -28.55
C TYR A 209 -20.36 21.19 -29.92
N GLU A 210 -19.48 21.58 -30.83
CA GLU A 210 -19.87 21.90 -32.21
C GLU A 210 -20.40 20.67 -32.95
N ILE A 211 -19.72 19.52 -32.82
CA ILE A 211 -20.14 18.27 -33.46
C ILE A 211 -21.43 17.71 -32.83
N ALA A 212 -21.57 17.78 -31.51
CA ALA A 212 -22.77 17.31 -30.81
C ALA A 212 -23.98 18.23 -31.03
N GLY A 213 -23.76 19.52 -31.28
CA GLY A 213 -24.80 20.54 -31.36
C GLY A 213 -25.36 20.97 -29.99
N GLU A 214 -24.82 20.44 -28.90
CA GLU A 214 -25.19 20.79 -27.53
C GLU A 214 -24.00 20.66 -26.57
N ARG A 215 -24.14 21.28 -25.39
CA ARG A 215 -23.14 21.14 -24.32
C ARG A 215 -23.49 19.97 -23.42
N PHE A 216 -22.50 19.13 -23.14
CA PHE A 216 -22.60 17.99 -22.23
C PHE A 216 -21.27 17.82 -21.48
N ASN A 217 -21.22 16.99 -20.46
CA ASN A 217 -19.99 16.69 -19.73
C ASN A 217 -19.31 15.46 -20.34
N PRO A 218 -18.15 15.59 -21.02
CA PRO A 218 -17.44 14.45 -21.61
C PRO A 218 -16.93 13.44 -20.57
N SER A 219 -16.80 13.86 -19.31
CA SER A 219 -16.44 12.99 -18.18
C SER A 219 -17.63 12.20 -17.62
N SER A 220 -18.85 12.41 -18.12
CA SER A 220 -20.05 11.69 -17.69
C SER A 220 -20.42 10.62 -18.72
N PRO A 221 -20.13 9.32 -18.45
CA PRO A 221 -20.49 8.23 -19.35
C PRO A 221 -21.96 8.22 -19.76
N LYS A 222 -22.84 8.67 -18.86
CA LYS A 222 -24.27 8.76 -19.12
C LYS A 222 -24.60 9.82 -20.17
N GLN A 223 -24.06 11.03 -20.03
CA GLN A 223 -24.33 12.11 -21.00
C GLN A 223 -23.67 11.82 -22.35
N VAL A 224 -22.46 11.25 -22.34
CA VAL A 224 -21.81 10.76 -23.57
C VAL A 224 -22.68 9.72 -24.27
N ALA A 225 -23.28 8.78 -23.53
CA ALA A 225 -24.16 7.76 -24.11
C ALA A 225 -25.43 8.37 -24.71
N GLU A 226 -26.06 9.33 -24.02
CA GLU A 226 -27.23 10.06 -24.52
C GLU A 226 -26.90 10.75 -25.85
N VAL A 227 -25.81 11.52 -25.91
CA VAL A 227 -25.37 12.21 -27.15
C VAL A 227 -25.09 11.23 -28.29
N LEU A 228 -24.34 10.15 -28.03
CA LEU A 228 -23.94 9.21 -29.08
C LEU A 228 -25.09 8.39 -29.64
N PHE A 229 -25.97 7.87 -28.78
CA PHE A 229 -26.95 6.86 -29.17
C PHE A 229 -28.35 7.42 -29.35
N ASP A 230 -28.73 8.43 -28.56
CA ASP A 230 -30.07 9.01 -28.64
C ASP A 230 -30.10 10.22 -29.58
N HIS A 231 -29.12 11.12 -29.48
CA HIS A 231 -29.07 12.34 -30.32
C HIS A 231 -28.45 12.08 -31.70
N LEU A 232 -27.24 11.50 -31.76
CA LEU A 232 -26.56 11.20 -33.01
C LEU A 232 -27.01 9.87 -33.65
N GLY A 233 -27.74 9.03 -32.91
CA GLY A 233 -28.35 7.81 -33.44
C GLY A 233 -27.35 6.71 -33.82
N LEU A 234 -26.15 6.71 -33.24
CA LEU A 234 -25.13 5.71 -33.54
C LEU A 234 -25.52 4.31 -33.03
N SER A 235 -24.92 3.29 -33.62
CA SER A 235 -25.23 1.90 -33.28
C SER A 235 -24.70 1.51 -31.90
N VAL A 236 -25.55 0.92 -31.05
CA VAL A 236 -25.10 0.38 -29.76
C VAL A 236 -24.33 -0.92 -29.97
N ILE A 237 -23.00 -0.85 -29.85
CA ILE A 237 -22.10 -2.01 -30.02
C ILE A 237 -22.14 -2.96 -28.81
N GLU A 238 -22.19 -2.40 -27.60
CA GLU A 238 -22.10 -3.15 -26.34
C GLU A 238 -22.94 -2.49 -25.25
N ARG A 239 -23.54 -3.29 -24.36
CA ARG A 239 -24.35 -2.81 -23.22
C ARG A 239 -23.77 -3.31 -21.89
N THR A 240 -23.86 -2.44 -20.89
CA THR A 240 -23.59 -2.76 -19.47
C THR A 240 -24.90 -2.85 -18.70
N LYS A 241 -24.83 -3.20 -17.41
CA LYS A 241 -26.01 -3.23 -16.52
C LYS A 241 -26.72 -1.87 -16.40
N THR A 242 -26.01 -0.77 -16.66
CA THR A 242 -26.51 0.60 -16.48
C THR A 242 -26.84 1.30 -17.80
N GLY A 243 -26.67 0.65 -18.95
CA GLY A 243 -26.97 1.23 -20.26
C GLY A 243 -25.93 0.92 -21.35
N PRO A 244 -26.02 1.58 -22.51
CA PRO A 244 -25.01 1.50 -23.56
C PRO A 244 -23.59 1.80 -23.03
N SER A 245 -22.59 1.07 -23.52
CA SER A 245 -21.20 1.22 -23.09
C SER A 245 -20.52 2.38 -23.83
N THR A 246 -19.86 3.26 -23.09
CA THR A 246 -18.96 4.31 -23.61
C THR A 246 -17.50 4.04 -23.24
N SER A 247 -17.14 2.76 -23.11
CA SER A 247 -15.74 2.39 -22.85
C SER A 247 -14.83 2.82 -24.02
N ALA A 248 -13.55 3.09 -23.74
CA ALA A 248 -12.57 3.50 -24.76
C ALA A 248 -12.55 2.53 -25.97
N ARG A 249 -12.70 1.22 -25.73
CA ARG A 249 -12.79 0.20 -26.79
C ARG A 249 -14.01 0.37 -27.69
N VAL A 250 -15.15 0.76 -27.12
CA VAL A 250 -16.40 0.97 -27.87
C VAL A 250 -16.34 2.28 -28.65
N LEU A 251 -15.89 3.37 -28.02
CA LEU A 251 -15.71 4.66 -28.68
C LEU A 251 -14.77 4.55 -29.89
N ALA A 252 -13.62 3.89 -29.74
CA ALA A 252 -12.67 3.67 -30.84
C ALA A 252 -13.27 2.91 -32.04
N ARG A 253 -14.29 2.06 -31.83
CA ARG A 253 -15.00 1.41 -32.94
C ARG A 253 -16.01 2.35 -33.59
N LEU A 254 -16.71 3.16 -32.80
CA LEU A 254 -17.66 4.16 -33.29
C LEU A 254 -16.96 5.32 -34.01
N ALA A 255 -15.69 5.59 -33.69
CA ALA A 255 -14.86 6.60 -34.36
C ALA A 255 -14.67 6.32 -35.86
N ALA A 256 -14.86 5.07 -36.31
CA ALA A 256 -14.87 4.73 -37.73
C ALA A 256 -16.16 5.16 -38.45
N GLU A 257 -17.24 5.41 -37.70
CA GLU A 257 -18.57 5.76 -38.21
C GLU A 257 -18.88 7.25 -38.01
N HIS A 258 -18.35 7.88 -36.96
CA HIS A 258 -18.62 9.28 -36.61
C HIS A 258 -17.37 9.96 -36.03
N PRO A 259 -17.15 11.27 -36.26
CA PRO A 259 -16.00 12.00 -35.74
C PRO A 259 -16.05 12.38 -34.25
N LEU A 260 -17.18 12.10 -33.55
CA LEU A 260 -17.35 12.49 -32.13
C LEU A 260 -16.74 11.48 -31.12
N PRO A 261 -16.97 10.16 -31.25
CA PRO A 261 -16.29 9.12 -30.46
C PRO A 261 -14.78 9.03 -30.70
#